data_AF-A0A382MWV7-F1
#
_entry.id   AF-A0A382MWV7-F1
#
_cell.length_a   1.000
_cell.length_b   1.000
_cell.length_c   1.000
_cell.angle_alpha   90.00
_cell.angle_beta   90.00
_cell.angle_gamma   90.00
#
_symmetry.space_group_name_H-M   'P 1'
#
loop_
_entity.id
_entity.type
_entity.pdbx_description
1 polymer ?
#
loop_
_entity_poly.entity_id
_entity_poly.type
_entity_poly.pdbx_seq_one_letter_code
_entity_poly.pdbx_strand_id
1 'polypeptide(L)'
;MTEKLIKEHQQFEREIDLDEHGLKSVARRQLASRGYDDLKDSKWAKNLYEKCIEELKSENEHHDDKKYYYENLALLANEIYNNFDKKWAENIYEEIIKLKEVDGMHRIASNLASGEKADENTKKRAKDIFLQIIEPECLKKISDEDLINHLCGVASIIEYTLDDTRTSKEIYTLAEKTVKSSGDLLTIGYFFSSDDSKDKSKYYYEKARKIANTGEDLFAVGMAFNEIEDSENARNICKEALLLKFTDKEIKEWREEQFKDTFG
;
A
#
# COMPACT_ATOMS: atom_id res chain seq x y z
N MET A 1 16.26 -15.57 -33.84
CA MET A 1 16.80 -15.87 -32.49
C MET A 1 18.26 -16.26 -32.67
N THR A 2 19.19 -15.62 -31.98
CA THR A 2 20.64 -15.84 -32.20
C THR A 2 21.20 -16.77 -31.11
N GLU A 3 22.09 -17.69 -31.47
CA GLU A 3 22.78 -18.57 -30.50
C GLU A 3 23.52 -17.78 -29.41
N LYS A 4 23.96 -16.56 -29.75
CA LYS A 4 24.56 -15.61 -28.81
C LYS A 4 23.62 -15.28 -27.65
N LEU A 5 22.36 -14.99 -27.95
CA LEU A 5 21.37 -14.59 -26.95
C LEU A 5 21.05 -15.74 -25.99
N ILE A 6 20.93 -16.97 -26.50
CA ILE A 6 20.75 -18.17 -25.68
C ILE A 6 21.94 -18.35 -24.73
N LYS A 7 23.18 -18.17 -25.21
CA LYS A 7 24.38 -18.28 -24.36
C LYS A 7 24.43 -17.21 -23.27
N GLU A 8 24.05 -15.98 -23.58
CA GLU A 8 23.97 -14.89 -22.60
C GLU A 8 22.95 -15.21 -21.49
N HIS A 9 21.78 -15.72 -21.88
CA HIS A 9 20.72 -16.13 -20.96
C HIS A 9 21.13 -17.29 -20.05
N GLN A 10 21.78 -18.32 -20.60
CA GLN A 10 22.34 -19.44 -19.83
C GLN A 10 23.47 -19.01 -18.91
N GLN A 11 24.28 -18.04 -19.34
CA GLN A 11 25.34 -17.48 -18.50
C GLN A 11 24.73 -16.73 -17.33
N PHE A 12 23.72 -15.89 -17.57
CA PHE A 12 23.01 -15.19 -16.51
C PHE A 12 22.36 -16.15 -15.51
N GLU A 13 21.74 -17.25 -15.97
CA GLU A 13 21.21 -18.28 -15.06
C GLU A 13 22.29 -18.83 -14.12
N ARG A 14 23.48 -19.12 -14.65
CA ARG A 14 24.62 -19.61 -13.84
C ARG A 14 25.09 -18.58 -12.81
N GLU A 15 25.14 -17.31 -13.16
CA GLU A 15 25.54 -16.24 -12.25
C GLU A 15 24.54 -16.07 -11.10
N ILE A 16 23.24 -16.25 -11.36
CA ILE A 16 22.21 -16.26 -10.30
C ILE A 16 22.44 -17.45 -9.36
N ASP A 17 22.71 -18.64 -9.91
CA ASP A 17 23.00 -19.83 -9.12
C ASP A 17 24.24 -19.66 -8.22
N LEU A 18 25.20 -18.84 -8.66
CA LEU A 18 26.45 -18.48 -7.96
C LEU A 18 26.31 -17.29 -6.99
N ASP A 19 25.10 -16.78 -6.74
CA ASP A 19 24.84 -15.67 -5.81
C ASP A 19 25.46 -14.32 -6.25
N GLU A 20 25.69 -14.11 -7.56
CA GLU A 20 26.37 -12.90 -8.06
C GLU A 20 25.45 -11.67 -8.24
N HIS A 21 24.14 -11.81 -7.99
CA HIS A 21 23.11 -10.82 -8.33
C HIS A 21 22.22 -10.36 -7.15
N GLY A 22 22.63 -10.59 -5.90
CA GLY A 22 21.85 -10.22 -4.71
C GLY A 22 20.70 -11.20 -4.45
N LEU A 23 19.44 -10.73 -4.43
CA LEU A 23 18.28 -11.60 -4.25
C LEU A 23 18.04 -12.45 -5.50
N LYS A 24 18.07 -13.78 -5.35
CA LYS A 24 17.93 -14.71 -6.47
C LYS A 24 16.57 -14.58 -7.12
N SER A 25 15.51 -14.46 -6.31
CA SER A 25 14.14 -14.33 -6.82
C SER A 25 13.98 -13.17 -7.81
N VAL A 26 14.57 -12.00 -7.50
CA VAL A 26 14.50 -10.82 -8.37
C VAL A 26 15.22 -11.04 -9.70
N ALA A 27 16.45 -11.56 -9.66
CA ALA A 27 17.22 -11.83 -10.87
C ALA A 27 16.58 -12.95 -11.72
N ARG A 28 16.03 -13.98 -11.06
CA ARG A 28 15.35 -15.11 -11.71
C ARG A 28 14.07 -14.67 -12.40
N ARG A 29 13.26 -13.82 -11.75
CA ARG A 29 12.07 -13.19 -12.37
C ARG A 29 12.43 -12.44 -13.65
N GLN A 30 13.49 -11.62 -13.61
CA GLN A 30 13.95 -10.89 -14.80
C GLN A 30 14.36 -11.84 -15.92
N LEU A 31 15.08 -12.91 -15.60
CA LEU A 31 15.48 -13.92 -16.59
C LEU A 31 14.27 -14.68 -17.14
N ALA A 32 13.26 -14.97 -16.31
CA ALA A 32 12.03 -15.65 -16.73
C ALA A 32 11.26 -14.80 -17.77
N SER A 33 11.06 -13.52 -17.47
CA SER A 33 10.47 -12.55 -18.39
C SER A 33 11.23 -12.50 -19.72
N ARG A 34 12.57 -12.37 -19.69
CA ARG A 34 13.40 -12.37 -20.92
C ARG A 34 13.36 -13.70 -21.67
N GLY A 35 13.38 -14.83 -20.97
CA GLY A 35 13.26 -16.15 -21.59
C GLY A 35 11.96 -16.30 -22.40
N TYR A 36 10.87 -15.70 -21.91
CA TYR A 36 9.64 -15.64 -22.67
C TYR A 36 9.70 -14.60 -23.80
N ASP A 37 10.15 -13.38 -23.53
CA ASP A 37 10.06 -12.29 -24.51
C ASP A 37 11.09 -12.41 -25.63
N ASP A 38 12.35 -12.66 -25.28
CA ASP A 38 13.47 -12.70 -26.21
C ASP A 38 13.58 -14.05 -26.93
N LEU A 39 13.42 -15.14 -26.16
CA LEU A 39 13.61 -16.50 -26.66
C LEU A 39 12.31 -17.22 -27.00
N LYS A 40 11.13 -16.65 -26.69
CA LYS A 40 9.83 -17.30 -26.93
C LYS A 40 9.77 -18.73 -26.38
N ASP A 41 10.56 -19.04 -25.35
CA ASP A 41 10.64 -20.36 -24.73
C ASP A 41 9.76 -20.38 -23.48
N SER A 42 8.48 -20.62 -23.69
CA SER A 42 7.50 -20.67 -22.59
C SER A 42 7.82 -21.76 -21.56
N LYS A 43 8.45 -22.86 -21.97
CA LYS A 43 8.75 -23.96 -21.04
C LYS A 43 9.88 -23.55 -20.12
N TRP A 44 10.94 -22.95 -20.67
CA TRP A 44 12.06 -22.47 -19.87
C TRP A 44 11.66 -21.29 -18.99
N ALA A 45 10.90 -20.32 -19.52
CA ALA A 45 10.37 -19.21 -18.74
C ALA A 45 9.52 -19.69 -17.55
N LYS A 46 8.65 -20.69 -17.76
CA LYS A 46 7.86 -21.29 -16.67
C LYS A 46 8.75 -21.89 -15.58
N ASN A 47 9.74 -22.69 -15.96
CA ASN A 47 10.67 -23.28 -15.00
C ASN A 47 11.43 -22.21 -14.19
N LEU A 48 11.79 -21.08 -14.82
CA LEU A 48 12.44 -19.97 -14.14
C LEU A 48 11.50 -19.26 -13.16
N TYR A 49 10.23 -19.06 -13.53
CA TYR A 49 9.22 -18.53 -12.61
C TYR A 49 8.96 -19.47 -11.43
N GLU A 50 8.91 -20.79 -11.65
CA GLU A 50 8.77 -21.78 -10.59
C GLU A 50 9.97 -21.72 -9.61
N LYS A 51 11.20 -21.68 -10.12
CA LYS A 51 12.40 -21.45 -9.30
C LYS A 51 12.33 -20.13 -8.53
N CYS A 52 11.88 -19.06 -9.17
CA CYS A 52 11.72 -17.74 -8.54
C CYS A 52 10.75 -17.79 -7.35
N ILE A 53 9.66 -18.55 -7.44
CA ILE A 53 8.71 -18.73 -6.33
C ILE A 53 9.36 -19.48 -5.17
N GLU A 54 10.12 -20.55 -5.46
CA GLU A 54 10.86 -21.31 -4.45
C GLU A 54 11.91 -20.45 -3.74
N GLU A 55 12.66 -19.66 -4.51
CA GLU A 55 13.66 -18.71 -4.00
C GLU A 55 13.00 -17.65 -3.13
N LEU A 56 11.90 -17.03 -3.61
CA LEU A 56 11.14 -16.05 -2.85
C LEU A 56 10.68 -16.63 -1.51
N LYS A 57 10.21 -17.88 -1.50
CA LYS A 57 9.81 -18.55 -0.27
C LYS A 57 10.98 -18.73 0.69
N SER A 58 12.13 -19.21 0.19
CA SER A 58 13.33 -19.43 1.01
C SER A 58 13.92 -18.13 1.58
N GLU A 59 13.95 -17.06 0.77
CA GLU A 59 14.41 -15.73 1.17
C GLU A 59 13.52 -15.12 2.25
N ASN A 60 12.25 -15.56 2.35
CA ASN A 60 11.30 -15.09 3.35
C ASN A 60 11.04 -16.09 4.49
N GLU A 61 11.68 -17.27 4.49
CA GLU A 61 11.43 -18.35 5.47
C GLU A 61 11.87 -17.99 6.89
N HIS A 62 12.82 -17.06 7.03
CA HIS A 62 13.38 -16.61 8.31
C HIS A 62 12.81 -15.28 8.81
N HIS A 63 11.91 -14.66 8.05
CA HIS A 63 11.25 -13.44 8.50
C HIS A 63 9.98 -13.83 9.27
N ASP A 64 9.87 -13.37 10.52
CA ASP A 64 8.66 -13.52 11.33
C ASP A 64 7.43 -12.92 10.64
N ASP A 65 7.66 -12.01 9.69
CA ASP A 65 6.64 -11.30 8.95
C ASP A 65 6.34 -11.94 7.58
N LYS A 66 5.46 -12.96 7.61
CA LYS A 66 4.93 -13.62 6.40
C LYS A 66 4.24 -12.66 5.42
N LYS A 67 3.93 -11.44 5.84
CA LYS A 67 3.39 -10.37 5.01
C LYS A 67 4.22 -10.13 3.75
N TYR A 68 5.53 -10.00 3.90
CA TYR A 68 6.42 -9.69 2.78
C TYR A 68 6.41 -10.79 1.72
N TYR A 69 6.31 -12.06 2.13
CA TYR A 69 6.21 -13.17 1.18
C TYR A 69 4.97 -13.07 0.29
N TYR A 70 3.78 -12.91 0.88
CA TYR A 70 2.53 -12.91 0.10
C TYR A 70 2.34 -11.65 -0.74
N GLU A 71 2.86 -10.52 -0.27
CA GLU A 71 2.91 -9.30 -1.08
C GLU A 71 3.77 -9.50 -2.34
N ASN A 72 4.99 -10.04 -2.17
CA ASN A 72 5.89 -10.28 -3.30
C ASN A 72 5.37 -11.40 -4.22
N LEU A 73 4.73 -12.43 -3.67
CA LEU A 73 4.10 -13.49 -4.46
C LEU A 73 2.96 -12.93 -5.31
N ALA A 74 2.15 -12.01 -4.77
CA ALA A 74 1.12 -11.31 -5.52
C ALA A 74 1.71 -10.43 -6.64
N LEU A 75 2.82 -9.73 -6.39
CA LEU A 75 3.52 -8.94 -7.42
C LEU A 75 4.03 -9.82 -8.56
N LEU A 76 4.63 -10.97 -8.23
CA LEU A 76 5.08 -11.94 -9.23
C LEU A 76 3.89 -12.52 -10.01
N ALA A 77 2.80 -12.88 -9.33
CA ALA A 77 1.59 -13.36 -9.98
C ALA A 77 0.96 -12.30 -10.89
N ASN A 78 1.01 -11.01 -10.53
CA ASN A 78 0.57 -9.91 -11.40
C ASN A 78 1.38 -9.84 -12.70
N GLU A 79 2.70 -10.01 -12.63
CA GLU A 79 3.57 -10.07 -13.82
C GLU A 79 3.20 -11.27 -14.70
N ILE A 80 3.06 -12.46 -14.11
CA ILE A 80 2.66 -13.68 -14.82
C ILE A 80 1.28 -13.50 -15.47
N TYR A 81 0.33 -12.86 -14.79
CA TYR A 81 -1.01 -12.59 -15.29
C TYR A 81 -1.00 -11.69 -16.53
N ASN A 82 -0.24 -10.62 -16.48
CA ASN A 82 -0.17 -9.63 -17.55
C ASN A 82 0.67 -10.13 -18.73
N ASN A 83 1.73 -10.90 -18.50
CA ASN A 83 2.73 -11.13 -19.54
C ASN A 83 2.94 -12.59 -19.97
N PHE A 84 2.48 -13.57 -19.18
CA PHE A 84 2.88 -14.96 -19.39
C PHE A 84 1.72 -15.96 -19.43
N ASP A 85 1.20 -16.37 -18.27
CA ASP A 85 0.17 -17.40 -18.14
C ASP A 85 -0.91 -16.93 -17.16
N LYS A 86 -1.95 -16.30 -17.72
CA LYS A 86 -3.09 -15.79 -16.95
C LYS A 86 -3.72 -16.85 -16.05
N LYS A 87 -3.89 -18.08 -16.54
CA LYS A 87 -4.58 -19.13 -15.78
C LYS A 87 -3.72 -19.59 -14.59
N TRP A 88 -2.41 -19.66 -14.78
CA TRP A 88 -1.50 -19.99 -13.69
C TRP A 88 -1.46 -18.89 -12.63
N ALA A 89 -1.35 -17.63 -13.03
CA ALA A 89 -1.42 -16.50 -12.09
C ALA A 89 -2.75 -16.48 -11.31
N GLU A 90 -3.88 -16.80 -11.95
CA GLU A 90 -5.17 -16.90 -11.28
C GLU A 90 -5.17 -17.98 -10.18
N ASN A 91 -4.50 -19.12 -10.39
CA ASN A 91 -4.37 -20.13 -9.34
C ASN A 91 -3.57 -19.59 -8.14
N ILE A 92 -2.49 -18.84 -8.38
CA ILE A 92 -1.70 -18.21 -7.30
C ILE A 92 -2.56 -17.18 -6.56
N TYR A 93 -3.36 -16.38 -7.28
CA TYR A 93 -4.30 -15.45 -6.63
C TYR A 93 -5.27 -16.16 -5.70
N GLU A 94 -5.88 -17.28 -6.15
CA GLU A 94 -6.84 -18.04 -5.33
C GLU A 94 -6.19 -18.61 -4.07
N GLU A 95 -4.92 -19.04 -4.13
CA GLU A 95 -4.17 -19.48 -2.94
C GLU A 95 -4.02 -18.35 -1.91
N ILE A 96 -3.61 -17.15 -2.36
CA ILE A 96 -3.43 -15.97 -1.50
C ILE A 96 -4.77 -15.53 -0.89
N ILE A 97 -5.84 -15.48 -1.70
CA ILE A 97 -7.19 -15.10 -1.27
C ILE A 97 -7.72 -16.09 -0.24
N LYS A 98 -7.54 -17.40 -0.46
CA LYS A 98 -7.99 -18.45 0.47
C LYS A 98 -7.33 -18.35 1.84
N LEU A 99 -6.07 -17.90 1.89
CA LEU A 99 -5.32 -17.67 3.13
C LEU A 99 -5.69 -16.35 3.82
N LYS A 100 -6.45 -15.49 3.13
CA LYS A 100 -6.84 -14.15 3.58
C LYS A 100 -5.62 -13.29 3.92
N GLU A 101 -4.58 -13.35 3.09
CA GLU A 101 -3.35 -12.59 3.28
C GLU A 101 -3.55 -11.17 2.75
N VAL A 102 -3.81 -10.23 3.67
CA VAL A 102 -4.36 -8.90 3.38
C VAL A 102 -3.52 -8.13 2.36
N ASP A 103 -2.21 -8.04 2.56
CA ASP A 103 -1.32 -7.29 1.67
C ASP A 103 -1.25 -7.94 0.28
N GLY A 104 -1.18 -9.28 0.21
CA GLY A 104 -1.24 -10.01 -1.05
C GLY A 104 -2.57 -9.79 -1.79
N MET A 105 -3.71 -9.90 -1.09
CA MET A 105 -5.03 -9.63 -1.64
C MET A 105 -5.15 -8.18 -2.14
N HIS A 106 -4.62 -7.21 -1.39
CA HIS A 106 -4.60 -5.80 -1.80
C HIS A 106 -3.82 -5.58 -3.10
N ARG A 107 -2.65 -6.22 -3.25
CA ARG A 107 -1.86 -6.19 -4.49
C ARG A 107 -2.58 -6.83 -5.68
N ILE A 108 -3.27 -7.95 -5.46
CA ILE A 108 -4.07 -8.62 -6.49
C ILE A 108 -5.22 -7.71 -6.93
N ALA A 109 -5.99 -7.18 -5.98
CA ALA A 109 -7.13 -6.32 -6.26
C ALA A 109 -6.69 -5.06 -7.02
N SER A 110 -5.58 -4.44 -6.63
CA SER A 110 -5.04 -3.25 -7.32
C SER A 110 -4.69 -3.53 -8.78
N ASN A 111 -4.05 -4.67 -9.08
CA ASN A 111 -3.75 -5.08 -10.45
C ASN A 111 -5.01 -5.41 -11.26
N LEU A 112 -6.01 -6.05 -10.65
CA LEU A 112 -7.28 -6.32 -11.32
C LEU A 112 -8.11 -5.04 -11.58
N ALA A 113 -7.95 -4.01 -10.75
CA ALA A 113 -8.63 -2.73 -10.87
C ALA A 113 -8.01 -1.81 -11.94
N SER A 114 -6.68 -1.83 -12.08
CA SER A 114 -5.93 -0.81 -12.84
C SER A 114 -4.72 -1.31 -13.62
N GLY A 115 -4.44 -2.62 -13.57
CA GLY A 115 -3.33 -3.22 -14.31
C GLY A 115 -3.55 -3.20 -15.82
N GLU A 116 -2.51 -3.57 -16.56
CA GLU A 116 -2.49 -3.50 -18.04
C GLU A 116 -3.67 -4.21 -18.71
N LYS A 117 -4.12 -5.33 -18.14
CA LYS A 117 -5.25 -6.13 -18.62
C LYS A 117 -6.57 -5.82 -17.92
N ALA A 118 -6.70 -4.70 -17.21
CA ALA A 118 -7.91 -4.38 -16.47
C ALA A 118 -9.10 -4.12 -17.43
N ASP A 119 -10.21 -4.80 -17.18
CA ASP A 119 -11.49 -4.63 -17.84
C ASP A 119 -12.63 -4.59 -16.81
N GLU A 120 -13.87 -4.41 -17.27
CA GLU A 120 -15.03 -4.33 -16.37
C GLU A 120 -15.23 -5.58 -15.50
N ASN A 121 -14.87 -6.77 -15.99
CA ASN A 121 -14.99 -8.00 -15.21
C ASN A 121 -13.88 -8.10 -14.17
N THR A 122 -12.64 -7.74 -14.51
CA THR A 122 -11.54 -7.73 -13.53
C THR A 122 -11.75 -6.65 -12.48
N LYS A 123 -12.26 -5.47 -12.85
CA LYS A 123 -12.64 -4.40 -11.92
C LYS A 123 -13.72 -4.84 -10.94
N LYS A 124 -14.74 -5.55 -11.43
CA LYS A 124 -15.77 -6.14 -10.56
C LYS A 124 -15.14 -7.12 -9.55
N ARG A 125 -14.26 -8.02 -10.01
CA ARG A 125 -13.54 -8.95 -9.13
C ARG A 125 -12.61 -8.22 -8.15
N ALA A 126 -11.94 -7.15 -8.58
CA ALA A 126 -11.11 -6.31 -7.73
C ALA A 126 -11.93 -5.73 -6.59
N LYS A 127 -13.11 -5.18 -6.89
CA LYS A 127 -14.05 -4.69 -5.90
C LYS A 127 -14.40 -5.77 -4.87
N ASP A 128 -14.75 -6.97 -5.33
CA ASP A 128 -15.10 -8.09 -4.45
C ASP A 128 -13.94 -8.47 -3.50
N ILE A 129 -12.68 -8.39 -3.97
CA ILE A 129 -11.51 -8.64 -3.12
C ILE A 129 -11.26 -7.49 -2.14
N PHE A 130 -11.39 -6.23 -2.59
CA PHE A 130 -11.29 -5.06 -1.71
C PHE A 130 -12.32 -5.09 -0.58
N LEU A 131 -13.54 -5.59 -0.86
CA LEU A 131 -14.56 -5.78 0.16
C LEU A 131 -14.23 -6.92 1.13
N GLN A 132 -13.55 -7.98 0.68
CA GLN A 132 -13.10 -9.06 1.57
C GLN A 132 -11.99 -8.62 2.53
N ILE A 133 -11.04 -7.78 2.09
CA ILE A 133 -9.93 -7.34 2.96
C ILE A 133 -10.36 -6.33 4.04
N ILE A 134 -11.60 -5.87 4.01
CA ILE A 134 -12.21 -5.05 5.07
C ILE A 134 -13.22 -5.81 5.93
N GLU A 135 -13.36 -7.13 5.72
CA GLU A 135 -14.15 -7.98 6.60
C GLU A 135 -13.49 -8.14 7.98
N PRO A 136 -14.27 -8.37 9.06
CA PRO A 136 -13.73 -8.45 10.42
C PRO A 136 -12.61 -9.47 10.62
N GLU A 137 -12.59 -10.57 9.85
CA GLU A 137 -11.53 -11.57 9.94
C GLU A 137 -10.19 -11.06 9.38
N CYS A 138 -10.23 -10.30 8.27
CA CYS A 138 -9.07 -9.68 7.66
C CYS A 138 -8.58 -8.49 8.50
N LEU A 139 -9.48 -7.64 8.98
CA LEU A 139 -9.12 -6.47 9.78
C LEU A 139 -8.38 -6.83 11.08
N LYS A 140 -8.63 -8.01 11.67
CA LYS A 140 -7.89 -8.51 12.85
C LYS A 140 -6.40 -8.78 12.59
N LYS A 141 -6.00 -8.92 11.32
CA LYS A 141 -4.60 -9.11 10.92
C LYS A 141 -3.85 -7.79 10.76
N ILE A 142 -4.55 -6.65 10.81
CA ILE A 142 -3.98 -5.32 10.63
C ILE A 142 -3.72 -4.72 12.01
N SER A 143 -2.59 -4.03 12.16
CA SER A 143 -2.27 -3.32 13.39
C SER A 143 -3.31 -2.22 13.66
N ASP A 144 -3.51 -1.87 14.93
CA ASP A 144 -4.39 -0.74 15.29
C ASP A 144 -3.90 0.58 14.67
N GLU A 145 -2.58 0.74 14.51
CA GLU A 145 -1.94 1.93 13.93
C GLU A 145 -2.19 2.03 12.41
N ASP A 146 -2.26 0.91 11.71
CA ASP A 146 -2.46 0.86 10.26
C ASP A 146 -3.93 0.77 9.83
N LEU A 147 -4.84 0.47 10.76
CA LEU A 147 -6.25 0.14 10.44
C LEU A 147 -6.96 1.26 9.68
N ILE A 148 -6.83 2.50 10.15
CA ILE A 148 -7.48 3.67 9.51
C ILE A 148 -6.87 3.92 8.13
N ASN A 149 -5.56 3.83 8.01
CA ASN A 149 -4.85 4.00 6.74
C ASN A 149 -5.28 2.94 5.72
N HIS A 150 -5.41 1.68 6.15
CA HIS A 150 -5.91 0.59 5.31
C HIS A 150 -7.33 0.87 4.81
N LEU A 151 -8.26 1.18 5.71
CA LEU A 151 -9.66 1.46 5.34
C LEU A 151 -9.77 2.64 4.37
N CYS A 152 -9.05 3.73 4.63
CA CYS A 152 -9.08 4.92 3.77
C CYS A 152 -8.39 4.67 2.42
N GLY A 153 -7.31 3.89 2.40
CA GLY A 153 -6.65 3.45 1.18
C GLY A 153 -7.57 2.64 0.28
N VAL A 154 -8.28 1.66 0.85
CA VAL A 154 -9.29 0.89 0.12
C VAL A 154 -10.42 1.80 -0.37
N ALA A 155 -10.98 2.66 0.48
CA ALA A 155 -12.05 3.58 0.10
C ALA A 155 -11.66 4.47 -1.08
N SER A 156 -10.44 5.03 -1.06
CA SER A 156 -9.91 5.87 -2.14
C SER A 156 -9.81 5.11 -3.47
N ILE A 157 -9.30 3.86 -3.46
CA ILE A 157 -9.24 3.05 -4.69
C ILE A 157 -10.64 2.73 -5.21
N ILE A 158 -11.57 2.37 -4.32
CA ILE A 158 -12.97 2.12 -4.68
C ILE A 158 -13.60 3.36 -5.33
N GLU A 159 -13.32 4.56 -4.82
CA GLU A 159 -13.86 5.82 -5.36
C GLU A 159 -13.24 6.17 -6.71
N TYR A 160 -11.91 6.29 -6.77
CA TYR A 160 -11.24 6.91 -7.91
C TYR A 160 -10.89 5.92 -9.02
N THR A 161 -10.60 4.66 -8.68
CA THR A 161 -10.22 3.65 -9.67
C THR A 161 -11.42 2.85 -10.16
N LEU A 162 -12.38 2.58 -9.27
CA LEU A 162 -13.57 1.78 -9.59
C LEU A 162 -14.85 2.61 -9.77
N ASP A 163 -14.77 3.94 -9.65
CA ASP A 163 -15.89 4.88 -9.82
C ASP A 163 -17.11 4.53 -8.94
N ASP A 164 -16.87 4.07 -7.71
CA ASP A 164 -17.93 3.71 -6.77
C ASP A 164 -17.89 4.57 -5.50
N THR A 165 -18.38 5.79 -5.65
CA THR A 165 -18.51 6.74 -4.55
C THR A 165 -19.41 6.22 -3.41
N ARG A 166 -20.40 5.36 -3.72
CA ARG A 166 -21.32 4.86 -2.69
C ARG A 166 -20.60 3.90 -1.75
N THR A 167 -19.93 2.89 -2.30
CA THR A 167 -19.17 1.94 -1.49
C THR A 167 -18.01 2.63 -0.79
N SER A 168 -17.30 3.56 -1.44
CA SER A 168 -16.26 4.37 -0.78
C SER A 168 -16.80 5.07 0.49
N LYS A 169 -17.96 5.73 0.42
CA LYS A 169 -18.59 6.39 1.58
C LYS A 169 -18.94 5.42 2.70
N GLU A 170 -19.38 4.20 2.38
CA GLU A 170 -19.67 3.17 3.37
C GLU A 170 -18.38 2.74 4.10
N ILE A 171 -17.25 2.65 3.38
CA ILE A 171 -15.93 2.32 3.96
C ILE A 171 -15.39 3.48 4.81
N TYR A 172 -15.49 4.74 4.36
CA TYR A 172 -15.13 5.88 5.20
C TYR A 172 -16.00 5.97 6.47
N THR A 173 -17.28 5.59 6.39
CA THR A 173 -18.15 5.48 7.57
C THR A 173 -17.66 4.39 8.54
N LEU A 174 -17.13 3.28 8.02
CA LEU A 174 -16.47 2.26 8.83
C LEU A 174 -15.21 2.81 9.49
N ALA A 175 -14.35 3.52 8.73
CA ALA A 175 -13.14 4.17 9.26
C ALA A 175 -13.47 5.15 10.39
N GLU A 176 -14.50 5.98 10.24
CA GLU A 176 -14.96 6.90 11.29
C GLU A 176 -15.40 6.19 12.58
N LYS A 177 -16.04 5.03 12.46
CA LYS A 177 -16.45 4.22 13.63
C LYS A 177 -15.27 3.57 14.35
N THR A 178 -14.13 3.45 13.68
CA THR A 178 -12.90 2.86 14.24
C THR A 178 -11.94 3.88 14.84
N VAL A 179 -12.23 5.19 14.72
CA VAL A 179 -11.41 6.27 15.29
C VAL A 179 -11.24 6.11 16.80
N LYS A 180 -10.00 6.18 17.28
CA LYS A 180 -9.59 6.13 18.68
C LYS A 180 -8.85 7.40 19.12
N SER A 181 -8.26 8.15 18.18
CA SER A 181 -7.39 9.31 18.46
C SER A 181 -7.63 10.48 17.50
N SER A 182 -7.08 11.65 17.84
CA SER A 182 -7.00 12.78 16.91
C SER A 182 -6.16 12.43 15.67
N GLY A 183 -5.08 11.65 15.85
CA GLY A 183 -4.24 11.14 14.77
C GLY A 183 -5.03 10.34 13.72
N ASP A 184 -5.97 9.50 14.15
CA ASP A 184 -6.83 8.75 13.22
C ASP A 184 -7.66 9.68 12.32
N LEU A 185 -8.21 10.76 12.89
CA LEU A 185 -8.97 11.75 12.12
C LEU A 185 -8.06 12.55 11.19
N LEU A 186 -6.81 12.83 11.59
CA LEU A 186 -5.82 13.43 10.69
C LEU A 186 -5.53 12.51 9.50
N THR A 187 -5.36 11.21 9.74
CA THR A 187 -5.20 10.22 8.68
C THR A 187 -6.39 10.20 7.74
N ILE A 188 -7.63 10.15 8.23
CA ILE A 188 -8.83 10.21 7.37
C ILE A 188 -8.84 11.52 6.55
N GLY A 189 -8.57 12.66 7.19
CA GLY A 189 -8.56 13.97 6.52
C GLY A 189 -7.48 14.09 5.45
N TYR A 190 -6.31 13.48 5.66
CA TYR A 190 -5.21 13.47 4.70
C TYR A 190 -5.59 12.82 3.36
N PHE A 191 -6.43 11.78 3.35
CA PHE A 191 -6.92 11.16 2.11
C PHE A 191 -7.82 12.08 1.25
N PHE A 192 -8.21 13.25 1.78
CA PHE A 192 -8.98 14.27 1.05
C PHE A 192 -8.18 15.53 0.74
N SER A 193 -6.86 15.54 1.00
CA SER A 193 -6.01 16.75 0.92
C SER A 193 -5.80 17.30 -0.49
N SER A 194 -6.23 16.59 -1.53
CA SER A 194 -6.24 17.10 -2.90
C SER A 194 -7.16 18.31 -3.06
N ASP A 195 -6.82 19.22 -3.99
CA ASP A 195 -7.48 20.52 -4.16
C ASP A 195 -9.01 20.44 -4.22
N ASP A 196 -9.55 19.43 -4.91
CA ASP A 196 -11.00 19.27 -5.10
C ASP A 196 -11.75 18.75 -3.86
N SER A 197 -11.04 18.36 -2.80
CA SER A 197 -11.63 17.76 -1.58
C SER A 197 -11.16 18.38 -0.27
N LYS A 198 -10.44 19.51 -0.30
CA LYS A 198 -9.91 20.22 0.89
C LYS A 198 -10.98 20.52 1.96
N ASP A 199 -12.23 20.77 1.57
CA ASP A 199 -13.35 20.96 2.51
C ASP A 199 -13.60 19.74 3.40
N LYS A 200 -13.44 18.52 2.86
CA LYS A 200 -13.55 17.28 3.64
C LYS A 200 -12.35 17.12 4.57
N SER A 201 -11.12 17.43 4.11
CA SER A 201 -9.94 17.43 5.01
C SER A 201 -10.17 18.36 6.19
N LYS A 202 -10.61 19.59 5.91
CA LYS A 202 -10.94 20.58 6.94
C LYS A 202 -11.99 20.06 7.93
N TYR A 203 -13.04 19.40 7.45
CA TYR A 203 -14.04 18.77 8.31
C TYR A 203 -13.42 17.75 9.30
N TYR A 204 -12.54 16.87 8.83
CA TYR A 204 -11.87 15.90 9.70
C TYR A 204 -10.83 16.54 10.62
N TYR A 205 -10.10 17.54 10.17
CA TYR A 205 -9.13 18.26 11.01
C TYR A 205 -9.83 19.07 12.11
N GLU A 206 -10.99 19.66 11.84
CA GLU A 206 -11.83 20.27 12.89
C GLU A 206 -12.37 19.23 13.90
N LYS A 207 -12.71 18.01 13.44
CA LYS A 207 -13.04 16.92 14.36
C LYS A 207 -11.81 16.51 15.20
N ALA A 208 -10.64 16.40 14.58
CA ALA A 208 -9.38 16.05 15.25
C ALA A 208 -9.03 17.08 16.34
N ARG A 209 -9.15 18.38 16.02
CA ARG A 209 -8.96 19.49 16.94
C ARG A 209 -9.78 19.33 18.23
N LYS A 210 -11.05 18.91 18.11
CA LYS A 210 -11.98 18.78 19.24
C LYS A 210 -11.64 17.67 20.21
N ILE A 211 -10.87 16.67 19.78
CA ILE A 211 -10.50 15.52 20.61
C ILE A 211 -8.99 15.45 20.90
N ALA A 212 -8.21 16.41 20.42
CA ALA A 212 -6.79 16.56 20.74
C ALA A 212 -6.63 16.84 22.25
N ASN A 213 -5.81 16.04 22.93
CA ASN A 213 -5.71 16.10 24.40
C ASN A 213 -4.37 16.67 24.89
N THR A 214 -3.37 16.72 24.01
CA THR A 214 -2.03 17.23 24.30
C THR A 214 -1.67 18.39 23.38
N GLY A 215 -0.64 19.14 23.78
CA GLY A 215 -0.02 20.12 22.87
C GLY A 215 0.53 19.46 21.61
N GLU A 216 0.98 18.20 21.67
CA GLU A 216 1.50 17.45 20.52
C GLU A 216 0.41 17.15 19.51
N ASP A 217 -0.73 16.63 20.00
CA ASP A 217 -1.91 16.33 19.18
C ASP A 217 -2.41 17.61 18.49
N LEU A 218 -2.56 18.69 19.26
CA LEU A 218 -3.10 19.94 18.72
C LEU A 218 -2.12 20.60 17.75
N PHE A 219 -0.82 20.48 17.99
CA PHE A 219 0.19 20.97 17.06
C PHE A 219 0.15 20.19 15.74
N ALA A 220 0.01 18.87 15.79
CA ALA A 220 -0.17 18.05 14.59
C ALA A 220 -1.41 18.46 13.79
N VAL A 221 -2.53 18.77 14.46
CA VAL A 221 -3.72 19.34 13.80
C VAL A 221 -3.39 20.65 13.10
N GLY A 222 -2.70 21.57 13.77
CA GLY A 222 -2.30 22.85 13.16
C GLY A 222 -1.42 22.66 11.93
N MET A 223 -0.48 21.72 11.95
CA MET A 223 0.33 21.38 10.78
C MET A 223 -0.50 20.80 9.63
N ALA A 224 -1.50 19.96 9.92
CA ALA A 224 -2.40 19.43 8.91
C ALA A 224 -3.23 20.53 8.21
N PHE A 225 -3.65 21.58 8.94
CA PHE A 225 -4.26 22.77 8.32
C PHE A 225 -3.29 23.53 7.40
N ASN A 226 -1.99 23.54 7.73
CA ASN A 226 -0.99 24.17 6.89
C ASN A 226 -0.81 23.43 5.56
N GLU A 227 -0.90 22.09 5.57
CA GLU A 227 -0.79 21.25 4.38
C GLU A 227 -1.92 21.51 3.37
N ILE A 228 -3.10 21.92 3.84
CA ILE A 228 -4.23 22.33 2.99
C ILE A 228 -4.28 23.84 2.74
N GLU A 229 -3.15 24.53 2.94
CA GLU A 229 -2.95 25.97 2.67
C GLU A 229 -3.83 26.91 3.53
N ASP A 230 -4.35 26.43 4.66
CA ASP A 230 -5.06 27.25 5.64
C ASP A 230 -4.08 27.79 6.70
N SER A 231 -3.07 28.54 6.24
CA SER A 231 -1.93 28.97 7.07
C SER A 231 -2.33 29.86 8.25
N GLU A 232 -3.42 30.64 8.13
CA GLU A 232 -3.90 31.46 9.25
C GLU A 232 -4.44 30.59 10.39
N ASN A 233 -5.32 29.62 10.08
CA ASN A 233 -5.83 28.70 11.08
C ASN A 233 -4.71 27.81 11.63
N ALA A 234 -3.84 27.30 10.76
CA ALA A 234 -2.67 26.52 11.15
C ALA A 234 -1.83 27.23 12.21
N ARG A 235 -1.45 28.50 11.94
CA ARG A 235 -0.65 29.32 12.85
C ARG A 235 -1.36 29.52 14.19
N ASN A 236 -2.65 29.80 14.17
CA ASN A 236 -3.43 30.04 15.39
C ASN A 236 -3.54 28.76 16.24
N ILE A 237 -3.79 27.62 15.62
CA ILE A 237 -3.87 26.31 16.29
C ILE A 237 -2.51 25.91 16.86
N CYS A 238 -1.40 26.05 16.11
CA CYS A 238 -0.07 25.74 16.63
C CYS A 238 0.33 26.66 17.79
N LYS A 239 -0.05 27.94 17.79
CA LYS A 239 0.14 28.82 18.95
C LYS A 239 -0.63 28.34 20.17
N GLU A 240 -1.89 27.94 20.00
CA GLU A 240 -2.70 27.36 21.07
C GLU A 240 -2.06 26.10 21.63
N ALA A 241 -1.58 25.22 20.75
CA ALA A 241 -0.91 23.98 21.10
C ALA A 241 0.31 24.18 22.00
N LEU A 242 1.16 25.17 21.71
CA LEU A 242 2.38 25.47 22.49
C LEU A 242 2.10 25.94 23.93
N LEU A 243 0.87 26.37 24.22
CA LEU A 243 0.43 26.73 25.58
C LEU A 243 -0.05 25.53 26.39
N LEU A 244 -0.32 24.39 25.74
CA LEU A 244 -0.79 23.18 26.39
C LEU A 244 0.37 22.34 26.97
N LYS A 245 -0.02 21.28 27.69
CA LYS A 245 0.92 20.29 28.22
C LYS A 245 1.39 19.35 27.09
N PHE A 246 2.70 19.18 27.01
CA PHE A 246 3.37 18.19 26.16
C PHE A 246 3.72 16.96 27.00
N THR A 247 3.90 15.82 26.35
CA THR A 247 4.33 14.59 27.01
C THR A 247 5.79 14.68 27.42
N ASP A 248 6.61 15.36 26.60
CA ASP A 248 8.03 15.59 26.86
C ASP A 248 8.47 17.04 26.59
N LYS A 249 9.48 17.50 27.34
CA LYS A 249 10.03 18.86 27.21
C LYS A 249 10.80 19.05 25.91
N GLU A 250 11.59 18.07 25.49
CA GLU A 250 12.36 18.08 24.24
C GLU A 250 11.41 18.14 23.04
N ILE A 251 10.28 17.42 23.09
CA ILE A 251 9.25 17.50 22.06
C ILE A 251 8.68 18.92 21.98
N LYS A 252 8.39 19.55 23.12
CA LYS A 252 7.93 20.94 23.14
C LYS A 252 8.95 21.90 22.52
N GLU A 253 10.22 21.80 22.94
CA GLU A 253 11.30 22.66 22.41
C GLU A 253 11.43 22.50 20.90
N TRP A 254 11.40 21.26 20.40
CA TRP A 254 11.41 20.97 18.97
C TRP A 254 10.20 21.56 18.22
N ARG A 255 8.98 21.48 18.78
CA ARG A 255 7.79 22.11 18.17
C ARG A 255 7.84 23.63 18.19
N GLU A 256 8.47 24.25 19.19
CA GLU A 256 8.70 25.70 19.23
C GLU A 256 9.66 26.15 18.11
N GLU A 257 10.69 25.35 17.80
CA GLU A 257 11.58 25.59 16.66
C GLU A 257 10.82 25.41 15.34
N GLN A 258 10.11 24.30 15.17
CA GLN A 258 9.31 24.05 13.98
C GLN A 258 8.29 25.17 13.72
N PHE A 259 7.66 25.70 14.78
CA PHE A 259 6.71 26.81 14.65
C PHE A 259 7.37 28.07 14.09
N LYS A 260 8.60 28.39 14.55
CA LYS A 260 9.36 29.56 14.05
C LYS A 260 9.75 29.36 12.59
N ASP A 261 10.22 28.16 12.23
CA ASP A 261 10.63 27.86 10.86
C ASP A 261 9.45 27.92 9.87
N THR A 262 8.25 27.53 10.32
CA THR A 262 7.05 27.46 9.46
C THR A 262 6.29 28.79 9.39
N PHE A 263 6.22 29.57 10.48
CA PHE A 263 5.33 30.74 10.61
C PHE A 263 6.01 32.04 11.11
N GLY A 264 7.32 32.01 11.32
CA GLY A 264 8.15 33.09 11.88
C GLY A 264 8.63 34.11 10.86
#